data_AF-A0A0Q5NWH1-F1
#
_entry.id   AF-A0A0Q5NWH1-F1
#
_cell.length_a   1.000
_cell.length_b   1.000
_cell.length_c   1.000
_cell.angle_alpha   90.00
_cell.angle_beta   90.00
_cell.angle_gamma   90.00
#
_symmetry.space_group_name_H-M   'P 1'
#
loop_
_entity.id
_entity.type
_entity.pdbx_description
1 polymer ?
#
loop_
_entity_poly.entity_id
_entity_poly.type
_entity_poly.pdbx_seq_one_letter_code
_entity_poly.pdbx_strand_id
1 'polypeptide(L)'
;MGGPAVSSPIPSPLATSPRLENLVSWDSDWSGLRVVVTGIGVSGFAAADTLIELGARVVVVDAATSPKARAQADTLKIVGAVDVLLGEDAVHTMPKIDGQKPDLIVTSPGWRPDQALLALAARTHIPVWGDVELAWRVRERKGRKTADWLTITGTNGKTTTVGLTESMLQAAGLKAIAVGNVGTPILDALRDPVEYDVLAVELSSFQLHWSHSVSPVASVCLNVAEDHVDWHGSYASYLADKAKVYEQTQKACIYNAEQIETERMVEGADVVEGCRAVGFTTLTPAISMLGVVEGLLVDRAFIAERKDSAAELAAMADLGPVAPRHMVANALAAAALVRAYGVEPQAVRQGLKNYIPGEHRIQLVARHNDVLWINDSKATNPHAAAASLSAFSNVIWIAGGLSKGVSYDELVKEQAGRLKAVVLIGADTAPLSDALKRHAPDVPVIGRSKGDTENVQSAETDDAGTVPSPIYGETVMAQAVAAAAQLASPGDTVLMAPAAASMDQFSSYAHRGDAFIEAVRGLVEGQAQTGEE
;
A
#
# COMPACT_ATOMS: atom_id res chain seq x y z
N MET A 1 22.87 2.02 -34.89
CA MET A 1 23.76 0.99 -34.33
C MET A 1 23.21 0.62 -32.97
N GLY A 2 22.47 -0.50 -32.91
CA GLY A 2 21.79 -0.96 -31.70
C GLY A 2 22.77 -1.72 -30.81
N GLY A 3 22.92 -1.28 -29.57
CA GLY A 3 23.53 -2.08 -28.51
C GLY A 3 22.53 -3.11 -28.00
N PRO A 4 22.96 -4.32 -27.61
CA PRO A 4 22.06 -5.34 -27.12
C PRO A 4 21.50 -4.88 -25.77
N ALA A 5 20.17 -4.95 -25.63
CA ALA A 5 19.52 -4.86 -24.34
C ALA A 5 20.05 -5.99 -23.46
N VAL A 6 20.69 -5.64 -22.34
CA VAL A 6 21.05 -6.61 -21.31
C VAL A 6 19.76 -6.99 -20.60
N SER A 7 19.08 -8.00 -21.13
CA SER A 7 18.02 -8.72 -20.42
C SER A 7 18.67 -9.38 -19.20
N SER A 8 18.36 -8.91 -18.00
CA SER A 8 18.61 -9.69 -16.79
C SER A 8 17.69 -10.91 -16.85
N PRO A 9 18.20 -12.14 -16.97
CA PRO A 9 17.34 -13.31 -17.00
C PRO A 9 16.96 -13.64 -15.57
N ILE A 10 15.69 -13.41 -15.21
CA ILE A 10 15.09 -14.21 -14.14
C ILE A 10 15.23 -15.68 -14.60
N PRO A 11 15.73 -16.59 -13.75
CA PRO A 11 15.82 -17.98 -14.12
C PRO A 11 14.41 -18.48 -14.50
N SER A 12 14.29 -19.08 -15.69
CA SER A 12 13.17 -19.97 -16.04
C SER A 12 12.88 -20.87 -14.83
N PRO A 13 11.61 -21.20 -14.50
CA PRO A 13 11.28 -21.94 -13.28
C PRO A 13 12.19 -23.16 -13.17
N LEU A 14 13.14 -23.04 -12.25
CA LEU A 14 14.19 -24.03 -12.00
C LEU A 14 13.46 -25.32 -11.70
N ALA A 15 13.58 -26.31 -12.61
CA ALA A 15 12.93 -27.62 -12.60
C ALA A 15 12.30 -27.94 -11.25
N THR A 16 11.05 -27.53 -11.08
CA THR A 16 10.32 -27.73 -9.84
C THR A 16 10.22 -29.22 -9.61
N SER A 17 10.51 -29.67 -8.39
CA SER A 17 10.26 -31.08 -8.04
C SER A 17 8.83 -31.43 -8.45
N PRO A 18 8.57 -32.58 -9.11
CA PRO A 18 7.22 -32.99 -9.49
C PRO A 18 6.25 -32.95 -8.31
N ARG A 19 6.76 -33.07 -7.09
CA ARG A 19 5.97 -32.88 -5.87
C ARG A 19 5.40 -31.46 -5.77
N LEU A 20 6.23 -30.43 -5.91
CA LEU A 20 5.82 -29.02 -5.76
C LEU A 20 4.85 -28.58 -6.87
N GLU A 21 5.00 -29.10 -8.08
CA GLU A 21 4.08 -28.83 -9.18
C GLU A 21 2.65 -29.29 -8.88
N ASN A 22 2.50 -30.37 -8.11
CA ASN A 22 1.20 -30.93 -7.73
C ASN A 22 0.61 -30.31 -6.45
N LEU A 23 1.30 -29.37 -5.80
CA LEU A 23 0.79 -28.63 -4.64
C LEU A 23 -0.04 -27.44 -5.13
N VAL A 24 -1.29 -27.70 -5.49
CA VAL A 24 -2.21 -26.74 -6.15
C VAL A 24 -3.57 -26.62 -5.45
N SER A 25 -3.76 -27.32 -4.34
CA SER A 25 -4.93 -27.21 -3.47
C SER A 25 -4.57 -27.43 -2.00
N TRP A 26 -5.46 -27.01 -1.09
CA TRP A 26 -5.40 -27.29 0.34
C TRP A 26 -5.22 -28.79 0.63
N ASP A 27 -5.92 -29.65 -0.12
CA ASP A 27 -5.93 -31.10 0.09
C ASP A 27 -4.79 -31.84 -0.64
N SER A 28 -3.82 -31.11 -1.21
CA SER A 28 -2.62 -31.71 -1.82
C SER A 28 -1.73 -32.38 -0.76
N ASP A 29 -0.78 -33.23 -1.17
CA ASP A 29 0.11 -33.93 -0.22
C ASP A 29 1.27 -33.06 0.31
N TRP A 30 0.91 -32.13 1.19
CA TRP A 30 1.84 -31.27 1.94
C TRP A 30 2.58 -32.02 3.06
N SER A 31 2.10 -33.21 3.44
CA SER A 31 2.58 -33.95 4.61
C SER A 31 4.08 -34.27 4.52
N GLY A 32 4.85 -33.85 5.52
CA GLY A 32 6.29 -34.09 5.56
C GLY A 32 7.12 -33.24 4.58
N LEU A 33 6.52 -32.31 3.84
CA LEU A 33 7.28 -31.34 3.02
C LEU A 33 8.14 -30.48 3.94
N ARG A 34 9.44 -30.36 3.66
CA ARG A 34 10.36 -29.58 4.49
C ARG A 34 10.39 -28.14 4.01
N VAL A 35 9.82 -27.24 4.81
CA VAL A 35 9.69 -25.84 4.44
C VAL A 35 10.45 -24.96 5.41
N VAL A 36 11.29 -24.09 4.87
CA VAL A 36 11.85 -22.97 5.63
C VAL A 36 11.01 -21.74 5.36
N VAL A 37 10.46 -21.13 6.41
CA VAL A 37 9.75 -19.85 6.30
C VAL A 37 10.68 -18.73 6.75
N THR A 38 10.87 -17.72 5.91
CA THR A 38 11.70 -16.55 6.22
C THR A 38 10.84 -15.35 6.58
N GLY A 39 11.07 -14.81 7.77
CA GLY A 39 10.25 -13.80 8.42
C GLY A 39 9.22 -14.40 9.38
N ILE A 40 9.13 -13.86 10.59
CA ILE A 40 8.15 -14.22 11.63
C ILE A 40 7.08 -13.14 11.84
N GLY A 41 7.12 -12.09 11.02
CA GLY A 41 6.09 -11.06 10.98
C GLY A 41 4.72 -11.61 10.61
N VAL A 42 3.75 -10.72 10.35
CA VAL A 42 2.35 -11.10 10.11
C VAL A 42 2.21 -12.15 8.99
N SER A 43 2.78 -11.89 7.82
CA SER A 43 2.71 -12.80 6.65
C SER A 43 3.44 -14.13 6.88
N GLY A 44 4.67 -14.09 7.40
CA GLY A 44 5.45 -15.30 7.67
C GLY A 44 4.85 -16.18 8.77
N PHE A 45 4.25 -15.59 9.80
CA PHE A 45 3.50 -16.33 10.81
C PHE A 45 2.33 -17.09 10.18
N ALA A 46 1.50 -16.41 9.36
CA ALA A 46 0.36 -17.04 8.69
C ALA A 46 0.79 -18.15 7.72
N ALA A 47 1.91 -17.96 7.01
CA ALA A 47 2.52 -18.99 6.17
C ALA A 47 2.96 -20.21 6.97
N ALA A 48 3.70 -20.01 8.07
CA ALA A 48 4.16 -21.09 8.93
C ALA A 48 3.00 -21.86 9.56
N ASP A 49 2.03 -21.16 10.14
CA ASP A 49 0.83 -21.76 10.75
C ASP A 49 0.06 -22.60 9.72
N THR A 50 -0.15 -22.08 8.50
CA THR A 50 -0.87 -22.81 7.44
C THR A 50 -0.14 -24.06 7.01
N LEU A 51 1.17 -23.98 6.82
CA LEU A 51 1.99 -25.14 6.44
C LEU A 51 2.02 -26.21 7.53
N ILE A 52 2.06 -25.82 8.81
CA ILE A 52 1.98 -26.75 9.95
C ILE A 52 0.63 -27.46 9.96
N GLU A 53 -0.48 -26.74 9.77
CA GLU A 53 -1.83 -27.33 9.68
C GLU A 53 -1.93 -28.36 8.54
N LEU A 54 -1.28 -28.07 7.40
CA LEU A 54 -1.21 -28.96 6.24
C LEU A 54 -0.25 -30.16 6.44
N GLY A 55 0.44 -30.25 7.57
CA GLY A 55 1.33 -31.36 7.93
C GLY A 55 2.77 -31.22 7.42
N ALA A 56 3.17 -30.04 6.94
CA ALA A 56 4.55 -29.78 6.55
C ALA A 56 5.49 -29.71 7.77
N ARG A 57 6.77 -30.00 7.55
CA ARG A 57 7.84 -29.86 8.54
C ARG A 57 8.42 -28.46 8.40
N VAL A 58 8.04 -27.55 9.29
CA VAL A 58 8.33 -26.11 9.17
C VAL A 58 9.44 -25.67 10.11
N VAL A 59 10.45 -24.97 9.59
CA VAL A 59 11.39 -24.17 10.38
C VAL A 59 11.23 -22.71 10.01
N VAL A 60 11.07 -21.83 11.01
CA VAL A 60 10.95 -20.39 10.79
C VAL A 60 12.26 -19.68 11.13
N VAL A 61 12.66 -18.70 10.32
CA VAL A 61 13.91 -17.94 10.47
C VAL A 61 13.61 -16.44 10.44
N ASP A 62 14.10 -15.69 11.43
CA ASP A 62 14.04 -14.21 11.44
C ASP A 62 15.25 -13.60 12.18
N ALA A 63 15.73 -12.44 11.75
CA ALA A 63 16.76 -11.70 12.49
C ALA A 63 16.19 -11.05 13.77
N ALA A 64 14.90 -10.74 13.79
CA ALA A 64 14.25 -10.04 14.88
C ALA A 64 14.22 -10.87 16.18
N THR A 65 14.66 -10.25 17.28
CA THR A 65 14.66 -10.85 18.64
C THR A 65 13.77 -10.09 19.62
N SER A 66 12.88 -9.23 19.10
CA SER A 66 11.95 -8.41 19.89
C SER A 66 11.01 -9.27 20.75
N PRO A 67 10.41 -8.73 21.84
CA PRO A 67 9.44 -9.47 22.65
C PRO A 67 8.28 -10.04 21.81
N LYS A 68 7.82 -9.28 20.81
CA LYS A 68 6.80 -9.75 19.85
C LYS A 68 7.27 -10.95 19.05
N ALA A 69 8.48 -10.89 18.47
CA ALA A 69 9.05 -12.00 17.70
C ALA A 69 9.21 -13.26 18.57
N ARG A 70 9.66 -13.11 19.82
CA ARG A 70 9.78 -14.23 20.77
C ARG A 70 8.42 -14.87 21.10
N ALA A 71 7.40 -14.05 21.37
CA ALA A 71 6.05 -14.54 21.63
C ALA A 71 5.46 -15.29 20.42
N GLN A 72 5.69 -14.78 19.20
CA GLN A 72 5.30 -15.47 17.97
C GLN A 72 6.05 -16.79 17.80
N ALA A 73 7.35 -16.82 18.11
CA ALA A 73 8.16 -18.05 18.06
C ALA A 73 7.66 -19.11 19.03
N ASP A 74 7.34 -18.72 20.27
CA ASP A 74 6.78 -19.62 21.27
C ASP A 74 5.43 -20.19 20.81
N THR A 75 4.58 -19.34 20.22
CA THR A 75 3.30 -19.78 19.65
C THR A 75 3.48 -20.79 18.54
N LEU A 76 4.36 -20.53 17.56
CA LEU A 76 4.61 -21.45 16.45
C LEU A 76 5.19 -22.79 16.92
N LYS A 77 6.05 -22.80 17.94
CA LYS A 77 6.55 -24.03 18.57
C LYS A 77 5.43 -24.85 19.21
N ILE A 78 4.47 -24.19 19.86
CA ILE A 78 3.30 -24.84 20.46
C ILE A 78 2.40 -25.45 19.36
N VAL A 79 2.19 -24.71 18.26
CA VAL A 79 1.33 -25.15 17.15
C VAL A 79 1.95 -26.28 16.34
N GLY A 80 3.28 -26.42 16.34
CA GLY A 80 3.96 -27.59 15.78
C GLY A 80 5.12 -27.30 14.83
N ALA A 81 5.66 -26.08 14.83
CA ALA A 81 6.91 -25.79 14.12
C ALA A 81 8.02 -26.72 14.63
N VAL A 82 8.83 -27.24 13.71
CA VAL A 82 10.01 -28.06 14.05
C VAL A 82 11.02 -27.24 14.83
N ASP A 83 11.24 -26.00 14.39
CA ASP A 83 12.03 -25.02 15.13
C ASP A 83 11.70 -23.58 14.71
N VAL A 84 12.09 -22.62 15.54
CA VAL A 84 12.06 -21.20 15.21
C VAL A 84 13.39 -20.58 15.62
N LEU A 85 14.16 -20.16 14.63
CA LEU A 85 15.51 -19.62 14.75
C LEU A 85 15.47 -18.10 14.64
N LEU A 86 15.78 -17.42 15.76
CA LEU A 86 15.80 -15.97 15.83
C LEU A 86 17.22 -15.44 16.02
N GLY A 87 17.51 -14.27 15.44
CA GLY A 87 18.77 -13.55 15.57
C GLY A 87 19.56 -13.45 14.25
N GLU A 88 20.53 -12.54 14.21
CA GLU A 88 21.33 -12.26 13.01
C GLU A 88 22.00 -13.51 12.43
N ASP A 89 22.55 -14.38 13.26
CA ASP A 89 23.19 -15.62 12.79
C ASP A 89 22.21 -16.58 12.09
N ALA A 90 20.92 -16.52 12.44
CA ALA A 90 19.90 -17.40 11.87
C ALA A 90 19.66 -17.09 10.38
N VAL A 91 19.81 -15.84 9.95
CA VAL A 91 19.50 -15.41 8.58
C VAL A 91 20.64 -15.63 7.58
N HIS A 92 21.79 -16.11 8.05
CA HIS A 92 22.98 -16.32 7.23
C HIS A 92 23.21 -17.76 6.79
N THR A 93 22.48 -18.72 7.36
CA THR A 93 22.67 -20.15 7.10
C THR A 93 21.36 -20.81 6.66
N MET A 94 21.46 -21.85 5.82
CA MET A 94 20.30 -22.65 5.44
C MET A 94 20.02 -23.69 6.54
N PRO A 95 18.88 -23.61 7.25
CA PRO A 95 18.53 -24.61 8.24
C PRO A 95 18.34 -25.98 7.60
N LYS A 96 18.67 -27.04 8.34
CA LYS A 96 18.32 -28.41 7.97
C LYS A 96 17.08 -28.84 8.72
N ILE A 97 16.22 -29.59 8.04
CA ILE A 97 15.00 -30.17 8.61
C ILE A 97 15.17 -31.68 8.54
N ASP A 98 15.18 -32.34 9.70
CA ASP A 98 15.44 -33.78 9.83
C ASP A 98 16.78 -34.21 9.18
N GLY A 99 17.82 -33.38 9.37
CA GLY A 99 19.16 -33.62 8.83
C GLY A 99 19.31 -33.36 7.32
N GLN A 100 18.25 -32.94 6.64
CA GLN A 100 18.22 -32.74 5.19
C GLN A 100 17.97 -31.28 4.81
N LYS A 101 18.24 -30.94 3.54
CA LYS A 101 17.94 -29.60 3.00
C LYS A 101 16.41 -29.40 2.89
N PRO A 102 15.92 -28.15 2.95
CA PRO A 102 14.52 -27.87 2.68
C PRO A 102 14.16 -28.19 1.23
N ASP A 103 12.90 -28.58 1.03
CA ASP A 103 12.29 -28.78 -0.28
C ASP A 103 11.78 -27.46 -0.88
N LEU A 104 11.42 -26.51 -0.02
CA LEU A 104 10.82 -25.23 -0.36
C LEU A 104 11.22 -24.16 0.66
N ILE A 105 11.37 -22.93 0.19
CA ILE A 105 11.38 -21.74 1.05
C ILE A 105 10.13 -20.92 0.77
N VAL A 106 9.46 -20.47 1.83
CA VAL A 106 8.40 -19.47 1.74
C VAL A 106 8.90 -18.18 2.38
N THR A 107 8.82 -17.07 1.66
CA THR A 107 9.46 -15.82 2.08
C THR A 107 8.46 -14.69 2.30
N SER A 108 8.68 -13.96 3.40
CA SER A 108 7.93 -12.75 3.69
C SER A 108 8.36 -11.62 2.75
N PRO A 109 7.46 -10.70 2.37
CA PRO A 109 7.75 -9.67 1.36
C PRO A 109 8.95 -8.76 1.69
N GLY A 110 9.25 -8.53 2.97
CA GLY A 110 10.39 -7.70 3.39
C GLY A 110 11.77 -8.32 3.15
N TRP A 111 11.86 -9.62 2.87
CA TRP A 111 13.13 -10.31 2.63
C TRP A 111 13.60 -10.06 1.20
N ARG A 112 14.77 -9.43 1.06
CA ARG A 112 15.35 -9.12 -0.25
C ARG A 112 15.93 -10.38 -0.90
N PRO A 113 15.84 -10.52 -2.24
CA PRO A 113 16.43 -11.65 -2.95
C PRO A 113 17.94 -11.83 -2.73
N ASP A 114 18.66 -10.74 -2.41
CA ASP A 114 20.11 -10.74 -2.16
C ASP A 114 20.52 -11.15 -0.74
N GLN A 115 19.57 -11.33 0.18
CA GLN A 115 19.87 -11.78 1.54
C GLN A 115 20.50 -13.17 1.52
N ALA A 116 21.46 -13.41 2.43
CA ALA A 116 22.34 -14.57 2.40
C ALA A 116 21.59 -15.92 2.25
N LEU A 117 20.52 -16.15 3.01
CA LEU A 117 19.71 -17.37 2.93
C LEU A 117 19.01 -17.53 1.57
N LEU A 118 18.37 -16.48 1.05
CA LEU A 118 17.67 -16.51 -0.24
C LEU A 118 18.65 -16.60 -1.42
N ALA A 119 19.77 -15.88 -1.35
CA ALA A 119 20.85 -15.99 -2.33
C ALA A 119 21.47 -17.40 -2.33
N LEU A 120 21.56 -18.06 -1.17
CA LEU A 120 22.01 -19.44 -1.06
C LEU A 120 20.98 -20.42 -1.64
N ALA A 121 19.69 -20.18 -1.41
CA ALA A 121 18.60 -20.96 -2.02
C ALA A 121 18.69 -20.95 -3.55
N ALA A 122 18.84 -19.76 -4.14
CA ALA A 122 19.01 -19.59 -5.57
C ALA A 122 20.22 -20.36 -6.13
N ARG A 123 21.38 -20.28 -5.44
CA ARG A 123 22.60 -21.02 -5.83
C ARG A 123 22.51 -22.53 -5.67
N THR A 124 21.61 -23.01 -4.80
CA THR A 124 21.43 -24.43 -4.52
C THR A 124 20.17 -25.00 -5.15
N HIS A 125 19.49 -24.21 -5.99
CA HIS A 125 18.26 -24.58 -6.69
C HIS A 125 17.12 -25.03 -5.78
N ILE A 126 17.02 -24.42 -4.58
CA ILE A 126 15.85 -24.59 -3.71
C ILE A 126 14.79 -23.58 -4.17
N PRO A 127 13.57 -24.03 -4.51
CA PRO A 127 12.48 -23.14 -4.90
C PRO A 127 12.09 -22.16 -3.79
N VAL A 128 11.74 -20.93 -4.18
CA VAL A 128 11.30 -19.87 -3.28
C VAL A 128 9.92 -19.39 -3.72
N TRP A 129 8.96 -19.42 -2.80
CA TRP A 129 7.61 -18.87 -2.99
C TRP A 129 7.38 -17.69 -2.05
N GLY A 130 6.55 -16.75 -2.47
CA GLY A 130 5.97 -15.75 -1.59
C GLY A 130 4.78 -16.31 -0.82
N ASP A 131 4.31 -15.55 0.17
CA ASP A 131 3.05 -15.82 0.86
C ASP A 131 1.85 -15.83 -0.09
N VAL A 132 1.84 -14.96 -1.10
CA VAL A 132 0.78 -14.87 -2.11
C VAL A 132 0.76 -16.10 -3.01
N GLU A 133 1.92 -16.59 -3.44
CA GLU A 133 2.04 -17.83 -4.22
C GLU A 133 1.57 -19.04 -3.41
N LEU A 134 1.97 -19.13 -2.14
CA LEU A 134 1.47 -20.16 -1.23
C LEU A 134 -0.06 -20.07 -1.08
N ALA A 135 -0.59 -18.87 -0.84
CA ALA A 135 -2.02 -18.64 -0.69
C ALA A 135 -2.81 -19.05 -1.93
N TRP A 136 -2.31 -18.70 -3.12
CA TRP A 136 -2.91 -19.12 -4.38
C TRP A 136 -2.95 -20.64 -4.50
N ARG A 137 -1.86 -21.33 -4.15
CA ARG A 137 -1.77 -22.79 -4.20
C ARG A 137 -2.64 -23.53 -3.19
N VAL A 138 -2.99 -22.92 -2.06
CA VAL A 138 -3.86 -23.56 -1.05
C VAL A 138 -5.32 -23.11 -1.12
N ARG A 139 -5.67 -22.19 -2.03
CA ARG A 139 -7.02 -21.57 -2.09
C ARG A 139 -8.16 -22.56 -2.35
N GLU A 140 -7.89 -23.64 -3.07
CA GLU A 140 -8.88 -24.66 -3.41
C GLU A 140 -8.97 -25.70 -2.30
N ARG A 141 -10.16 -25.91 -1.74
CA ARG A 141 -10.39 -26.90 -0.68
C ARG A 141 -11.65 -27.69 -0.98
N LYS A 142 -11.54 -29.02 -0.93
CA LYS A 142 -12.63 -29.93 -1.26
C LYS A 142 -13.83 -29.66 -0.37
N GLY A 143 -14.98 -29.48 -1.01
CA GLY A 143 -16.25 -29.22 -0.31
C GLY A 143 -16.41 -27.79 0.21
N ARG A 144 -15.48 -26.87 -0.12
CA ARG A 144 -15.65 -25.43 0.12
C ARG A 144 -15.73 -24.67 -1.19
N LYS A 145 -16.42 -23.52 -1.16
CA LYS A 145 -16.36 -22.56 -2.26
C LYS A 145 -14.96 -21.97 -2.37
N THR A 146 -14.43 -21.89 -3.60
CA THR A 146 -13.19 -21.16 -3.90
C THR A 146 -13.54 -19.72 -4.24
N ALA A 147 -12.95 -18.77 -3.51
CA ALA A 147 -13.13 -17.36 -3.76
C ALA A 147 -12.35 -16.93 -5.02
N ASP A 148 -12.99 -16.13 -5.87
CA ASP A 148 -12.32 -15.47 -6.99
C ASP A 148 -11.43 -14.32 -6.50
N TRP A 149 -10.36 -13.98 -7.23
CA TRP A 149 -9.45 -12.89 -6.83
C TRP A 149 -9.56 -11.71 -7.78
N LEU A 150 -9.66 -10.50 -7.21
CA LEU A 150 -9.48 -9.22 -7.90
C LEU A 150 -8.21 -8.56 -7.34
N THR A 151 -7.16 -8.43 -8.14
CA THR A 151 -5.83 -8.03 -7.66
C THR A 151 -5.54 -6.56 -7.95
N ILE A 152 -4.95 -5.86 -6.98
CA ILE A 152 -4.64 -4.44 -7.03
C ILE A 152 -3.18 -4.21 -6.66
N THR A 153 -2.42 -3.61 -7.57
CA THR A 153 -1.09 -3.04 -7.26
C THR A 153 -0.98 -1.59 -7.72
N GLY A 154 0.16 -0.99 -7.46
CA GLY A 154 0.50 0.39 -7.79
C GLY A 154 1.43 0.98 -6.74
N THR A 155 1.98 2.17 -7.00
CA THR A 155 2.77 2.89 -5.99
C THR A 155 1.83 3.42 -4.91
N ASN A 156 0.77 4.13 -5.30
CA ASN A 156 -0.20 4.77 -4.40
C ASN A 156 -1.65 4.38 -4.72
N GLY A 157 -2.56 4.62 -3.76
CA GLY A 157 -4.00 4.38 -3.94
C GLY A 157 -4.48 2.94 -3.71
N LYS A 158 -3.56 1.98 -3.54
CA LYS A 158 -3.85 0.55 -3.35
C LYS A 158 -4.90 0.27 -2.26
N THR A 159 -4.63 0.69 -1.02
CA THR A 159 -5.51 0.43 0.12
C THR A 159 -6.87 1.09 0.00
N THR A 160 -6.93 2.26 -0.62
CA THR A 160 -8.22 2.92 -0.88
C THR A 160 -8.99 2.13 -1.94
N THR A 161 -8.34 1.71 -3.00
CA THR A 161 -8.94 0.94 -4.10
C THR A 161 -9.41 -0.44 -3.62
N VAL A 162 -8.62 -1.17 -2.82
CA VAL A 162 -9.02 -2.49 -2.30
C VAL A 162 -10.25 -2.38 -1.39
N GLY A 163 -10.33 -1.35 -0.54
CA GLY A 163 -11.50 -1.10 0.31
C GLY A 163 -12.73 -0.65 -0.49
N LEU A 164 -12.55 0.17 -1.54
CA LEU A 164 -13.62 0.51 -2.47
C LEU A 164 -14.14 -0.73 -3.21
N THR A 165 -13.24 -1.60 -3.65
CA THR A 165 -13.56 -2.87 -4.34
C THR A 165 -14.37 -3.78 -3.41
N GLU A 166 -13.91 -3.98 -2.17
CA GLU A 166 -14.64 -4.72 -1.13
C GLU A 166 -16.04 -4.14 -0.90
N SER A 167 -16.14 -2.82 -0.72
CA SER A 167 -17.43 -2.16 -0.45
C SER A 167 -18.42 -2.33 -1.61
N MET A 168 -17.96 -2.24 -2.86
CA MET A 168 -18.80 -2.48 -4.05
C MET A 168 -19.24 -3.94 -4.18
N LEU A 169 -18.35 -4.89 -3.88
CA LEU A 169 -18.70 -6.32 -3.88
C LEU A 169 -19.74 -6.63 -2.80
N GLN A 170 -19.56 -6.10 -1.59
CA GLN A 170 -20.52 -6.28 -0.49
C GLN A 170 -21.86 -5.60 -0.80
N ALA A 171 -21.85 -4.42 -1.43
CA ALA A 171 -23.08 -3.76 -1.90
C ALA A 171 -23.81 -4.56 -2.99
N ALA A 172 -23.11 -5.43 -3.71
CA ALA A 172 -23.70 -6.40 -4.65
C ALA A 172 -24.26 -7.66 -3.97
N GLY A 173 -24.17 -7.75 -2.63
CA GLY A 173 -24.61 -8.90 -1.84
C GLY A 173 -23.62 -10.06 -1.80
N LEU A 174 -22.38 -9.85 -2.26
CA LEU A 174 -21.31 -10.86 -2.22
C LEU A 174 -20.62 -10.86 -0.86
N LYS A 175 -20.24 -12.05 -0.39
CA LYS A 175 -19.29 -12.20 0.71
C LYS A 175 -17.90 -11.90 0.19
N ALA A 176 -17.44 -10.67 0.42
CA ALA A 176 -16.12 -10.23 -0.01
C ALA A 176 -15.34 -9.60 1.15
N ILE A 177 -14.02 -9.73 1.07
CA ILE A 177 -13.08 -9.16 2.05
C ILE A 177 -11.84 -8.60 1.35
N ALA A 178 -11.32 -7.48 1.85
CA ALA A 178 -10.01 -6.96 1.47
C ALA A 178 -8.88 -7.70 2.20
N VAL A 179 -7.90 -8.19 1.45
CA VAL A 179 -6.77 -9.00 1.97
C VAL A 179 -5.44 -8.62 1.30
N GLY A 180 -4.34 -9.17 1.82
CA GLY A 180 -3.02 -9.08 1.17
C GLY A 180 -2.05 -8.22 1.96
N ASN A 181 -1.46 -7.22 1.31
CA ASN A 181 -0.47 -6.31 1.91
C ASN A 181 -1.04 -5.39 3.00
N VAL A 182 -2.37 -5.32 3.13
CA VAL A 182 -3.06 -4.52 4.14
C VAL A 182 -4.18 -5.32 4.79
N GLY A 183 -4.43 -5.05 6.07
CA GLY A 183 -5.50 -5.72 6.82
C GLY A 183 -5.17 -7.18 7.07
N THR A 184 -6.04 -8.07 6.60
CA THR A 184 -5.97 -9.51 6.83
C THR A 184 -5.02 -10.20 5.84
N PRO A 185 -4.06 -11.01 6.31
CA PRO A 185 -3.27 -11.88 5.43
C PRO A 185 -4.16 -12.80 4.61
N ILE A 186 -3.78 -13.07 3.36
CA ILE A 186 -4.59 -13.91 2.45
C ILE A 186 -4.79 -15.30 3.06
N LEU A 187 -3.74 -15.87 3.64
CA LEU A 187 -3.78 -17.20 4.27
C LEU A 187 -4.74 -17.26 5.46
N ASP A 188 -4.82 -16.21 6.26
CA ASP A 188 -5.78 -16.14 7.37
C ASP A 188 -7.23 -16.13 6.85
N ALA A 189 -7.49 -15.38 5.78
CA ALA A 189 -8.81 -15.37 5.14
C ALA A 189 -9.20 -16.72 4.52
N LEU A 190 -8.23 -17.50 4.00
CA LEU A 190 -8.48 -18.85 3.48
C LEU A 190 -8.75 -19.88 4.59
N ARG A 191 -8.16 -19.66 5.77
CA ARG A 191 -8.38 -20.48 6.98
C ARG A 191 -9.69 -20.16 7.67
N ASP A 192 -10.18 -18.94 7.53
CA ASP A 192 -11.47 -18.51 8.08
C ASP A 192 -12.59 -19.47 7.62
N PRO A 193 -13.50 -19.90 8.52
CA PRO A 193 -14.66 -20.71 8.14
C PRO A 193 -15.61 -20.01 7.16
N VAL A 194 -15.56 -18.68 7.03
CA VAL A 194 -16.34 -17.92 6.06
C VAL A 194 -15.99 -18.37 4.64
N GLU A 195 -17.00 -18.78 3.90
CA GLU A 195 -16.89 -19.06 2.47
C GLU A 195 -17.09 -17.76 1.68
N TYR A 196 -15.99 -17.07 1.41
CA TYR A 196 -15.99 -15.86 0.59
C TYR A 196 -16.28 -16.19 -0.88
N ASP A 197 -17.02 -15.30 -1.53
CA ASP A 197 -17.27 -15.34 -2.96
C ASP A 197 -16.07 -14.76 -3.73
N VAL A 198 -15.50 -13.66 -3.21
CA VAL A 198 -14.44 -12.87 -3.86
C VAL A 198 -13.48 -12.30 -2.82
N LEU A 199 -12.19 -12.32 -3.12
CA LEU A 199 -11.15 -11.60 -2.38
C LEU A 199 -10.72 -10.38 -3.19
N ALA A 200 -10.76 -9.20 -2.59
CA ALA A 200 -10.08 -8.01 -3.11
C ALA A 200 -8.65 -8.01 -2.56
N VAL A 201 -7.66 -8.20 -3.42
CA VAL A 201 -6.29 -8.54 -3.01
C VAL A 201 -5.34 -7.37 -3.28
N GLU A 202 -4.88 -6.70 -2.23
CA GLU A 202 -3.80 -5.71 -2.34
C GLU A 202 -2.44 -6.42 -2.45
N LEU A 203 -1.70 -6.17 -3.52
CA LEU A 203 -0.38 -6.75 -3.77
C LEU A 203 0.72 -5.68 -3.83
N SER A 204 1.76 -5.87 -3.03
CA SER A 204 3.00 -5.10 -3.14
C SER A 204 3.89 -5.60 -4.27
N SER A 205 4.85 -4.78 -4.72
CA SER A 205 5.88 -5.23 -5.69
C SER A 205 6.72 -6.39 -5.14
N PHE A 206 6.95 -6.43 -3.83
CA PHE A 206 7.74 -7.48 -3.21
C PHE A 206 7.01 -8.83 -3.20
N GLN A 207 5.69 -8.81 -3.00
CA GLN A 207 4.86 -10.01 -3.11
C GLN A 207 4.79 -10.52 -4.55
N LEU A 208 4.61 -9.61 -5.51
CA LEU A 208 4.59 -9.98 -6.93
C LEU A 208 5.92 -10.54 -7.41
N HIS A 209 7.06 -10.10 -6.86
CA HIS A 209 8.37 -10.66 -7.17
C HIS A 209 8.41 -12.19 -7.02
N TRP A 210 7.81 -12.70 -5.94
CA TRP A 210 7.80 -14.12 -5.57
C TRP A 210 6.53 -14.89 -5.99
N SER A 211 5.69 -14.29 -6.82
CA SER A 211 4.44 -14.88 -7.34
C SER A 211 4.58 -15.22 -8.81
N HIS A 212 4.04 -16.38 -9.24
CA HIS A 212 4.18 -16.83 -10.63
C HIS A 212 3.02 -17.67 -11.16
N SER A 213 2.14 -18.18 -10.31
CA SER A 213 0.99 -19.00 -10.76
C SER A 213 -0.39 -18.35 -10.52
N VAL A 214 -0.41 -17.13 -9.98
CA VAL A 214 -1.62 -16.39 -9.63
C VAL A 214 -2.40 -16.04 -10.90
N SER A 215 -3.66 -16.49 -11.01
CA SER A 215 -4.51 -16.28 -12.17
C SER A 215 -5.83 -15.60 -11.77
N PRO A 216 -5.82 -14.28 -11.51
CA PRO A 216 -6.96 -13.55 -10.98
C PRO A 216 -8.05 -13.31 -12.05
N VAL A 217 -9.28 -13.03 -11.62
CA VAL A 217 -10.38 -12.70 -12.56
C VAL A 217 -10.11 -11.38 -13.28
N ALA A 218 -9.68 -10.37 -12.53
CA ALA A 218 -9.26 -9.08 -13.08
C ALA A 218 -8.17 -8.47 -12.20
N SER A 219 -7.33 -7.65 -12.83
CA SER A 219 -6.12 -7.09 -12.22
C SER A 219 -5.97 -5.63 -12.57
N VAL A 220 -5.40 -4.83 -11.66
CA VAL A 220 -5.07 -3.42 -11.93
C VAL A 220 -3.70 -3.04 -11.39
N CYS A 221 -2.94 -2.29 -12.20
CA CYS A 221 -1.85 -1.44 -11.73
C CYS A 221 -2.29 0.02 -11.77
N LEU A 222 -2.47 0.64 -10.60
CA LEU A 222 -3.09 1.97 -10.48
C LEU A 222 -2.22 3.11 -11.01
N ASN A 223 -0.93 3.02 -10.72
CA ASN A 223 0.09 4.02 -11.05
C ASN A 223 1.47 3.47 -10.70
N VAL A 224 2.50 4.05 -11.30
CA VAL A 224 3.90 3.77 -10.99
C VAL A 224 4.70 5.06 -10.83
N ALA A 225 5.52 5.11 -9.80
CA ALA A 225 6.51 6.16 -9.56
C ALA A 225 7.72 5.55 -8.88
N GLU A 226 8.86 6.25 -8.95
CA GLU A 226 10.11 5.78 -8.35
C GLU A 226 9.94 5.56 -6.84
N ASP A 227 10.10 4.31 -6.42
CA ASP A 227 9.94 3.87 -5.04
C ASP A 227 10.71 2.55 -4.87
N HIS A 228 11.19 2.28 -3.65
CA HIS A 228 11.86 1.02 -3.27
C HIS A 228 13.02 0.55 -4.19
N VAL A 229 13.77 1.48 -4.79
CA VAL A 229 14.93 1.16 -5.64
C VAL A 229 16.02 0.42 -4.85
N ASP A 230 16.10 0.65 -3.54
CA ASP A 230 16.98 -0.05 -2.60
C ASP A 230 16.70 -1.56 -2.51
N TRP A 231 15.45 -1.98 -2.72
CA TRP A 231 15.05 -3.38 -2.72
C TRP A 231 15.15 -4.01 -4.12
N HIS A 232 14.72 -3.27 -5.15
CA HIS A 232 14.62 -3.76 -6.53
C HIS A 232 15.91 -3.63 -7.34
N GLY A 233 16.86 -2.84 -6.86
CA GLY A 233 18.10 -2.49 -7.55
C GLY A 233 17.93 -1.48 -8.69
N SER A 234 16.76 -1.41 -9.33
CA SER A 234 16.45 -0.41 -10.36
C SER A 234 14.94 -0.14 -10.46
N TYR A 235 14.58 1.03 -10.99
CA TYR A 235 13.19 1.35 -11.32
C TYR A 235 12.59 0.41 -12.38
N ALA A 236 13.40 -0.04 -13.34
CA ALA A 236 12.96 -1.01 -14.36
C ALA A 236 12.57 -2.36 -13.73
N SER A 237 13.36 -2.85 -12.76
CA SER A 237 13.03 -4.06 -12.00
C SER A 237 11.74 -3.90 -11.19
N TYR A 238 11.57 -2.74 -10.54
CA TYR A 238 10.34 -2.42 -9.81
C TYR A 238 9.09 -2.43 -10.71
N LEU A 239 9.19 -1.87 -11.91
CA LEU A 239 8.12 -1.90 -12.91
C LEU A 239 7.82 -3.33 -13.38
N ALA A 240 8.88 -4.11 -13.67
CA ALA A 240 8.73 -5.50 -14.11
C ALA A 240 8.02 -6.35 -13.04
N ASP A 241 8.39 -6.21 -11.76
CA ASP A 241 7.71 -6.93 -10.69
C ASP A 241 6.26 -6.48 -10.51
N LYS A 242 5.93 -5.20 -10.71
CA LYS A 242 4.52 -4.77 -10.70
C LYS A 242 3.72 -5.30 -11.89
N ALA A 243 4.34 -5.40 -13.06
CA ALA A 243 3.69 -5.87 -14.28
C ALA A 243 3.18 -7.32 -14.14
N LYS A 244 3.85 -8.14 -13.30
CA LYS A 244 3.41 -9.51 -12.97
C LYS A 244 1.99 -9.60 -12.44
N VAL A 245 1.39 -8.51 -11.93
CA VAL A 245 -0.03 -8.49 -11.53
C VAL A 245 -0.97 -8.89 -12.67
N TYR A 246 -0.58 -8.66 -13.93
CA TYR A 246 -1.39 -8.98 -15.10
C TYR A 246 -1.17 -10.38 -15.64
N GLU A 247 -0.09 -11.07 -15.25
CA GLU A 247 0.16 -12.45 -15.68
C GLU A 247 -1.04 -13.35 -15.35
N GLN A 248 -1.44 -14.17 -16.31
CA GLN A 248 -2.54 -15.12 -16.19
C GLN A 248 -3.89 -14.51 -15.77
N THR A 249 -4.07 -13.20 -15.92
CA THR A 249 -5.35 -12.54 -15.64
C THR A 249 -6.42 -13.03 -16.62
N GLN A 250 -7.62 -13.33 -16.11
CA GLN A 250 -8.63 -14.08 -16.86
C GLN A 250 -9.53 -13.22 -17.74
N LYS A 251 -10.13 -12.16 -17.17
CA LYS A 251 -11.18 -11.38 -17.86
C LYS A 251 -10.75 -9.98 -18.25
N ALA A 252 -10.06 -9.26 -17.35
CA ALA A 252 -9.68 -7.88 -17.63
C ALA A 252 -8.37 -7.45 -16.96
N CYS A 253 -7.46 -6.92 -17.78
CA CYS A 253 -6.31 -6.16 -17.33
C CYS A 253 -6.65 -4.67 -17.38
N ILE A 254 -6.79 -4.07 -16.20
CA ILE A 254 -7.23 -2.69 -16.04
C ILE A 254 -6.01 -1.80 -15.85
N TYR A 255 -5.91 -0.71 -16.60
CA TYR A 255 -4.74 0.19 -16.56
C TYR A 255 -5.14 1.66 -16.51
N ASN A 256 -4.23 2.49 -16.02
CA ASN A 256 -4.43 3.94 -15.97
C ASN A 256 -4.09 4.56 -17.33
N ALA A 257 -5.10 4.96 -18.09
CA ALA A 257 -4.91 5.55 -19.42
C ALA A 257 -4.22 6.93 -19.38
N GLU A 258 -4.01 7.49 -18.19
CA GLU A 258 -3.25 8.72 -17.98
C GLU A 258 -1.77 8.47 -17.69
N GLN A 259 -1.34 7.20 -17.67
CA GLN A 259 0.04 6.81 -17.46
C GLN A 259 0.46 5.68 -18.40
N ILE A 260 1.27 6.04 -19.41
CA ILE A 260 1.72 5.15 -20.49
C ILE A 260 2.45 3.89 -20.00
N GLU A 261 3.13 3.97 -18.85
CA GLU A 261 3.81 2.83 -18.25
C GLU A 261 2.82 1.71 -17.89
N THR A 262 1.63 2.06 -17.37
CA THR A 262 0.63 1.06 -17.00
C THR A 262 -0.04 0.42 -18.21
N GLU A 263 -0.18 1.16 -19.31
CA GLU A 263 -0.64 0.64 -20.60
C GLU A 263 0.36 -0.35 -21.18
N ARG A 264 1.66 0.02 -21.23
CA ARG A 264 2.73 -0.86 -21.69
C ARG A 264 2.85 -2.15 -20.87
N MET A 265 2.57 -2.10 -19.56
CA MET A 265 2.51 -3.31 -18.74
C MET A 265 1.43 -4.28 -19.23
N VAL A 266 0.26 -3.78 -19.65
CA VAL A 266 -0.82 -4.62 -20.19
C VAL A 266 -0.47 -5.13 -21.59
N GLU A 267 0.14 -4.31 -22.45
CA GLU A 267 0.59 -4.72 -23.78
C GLU A 267 1.61 -5.88 -23.72
N GLY A 268 2.46 -5.89 -22.69
CA GLY A 268 3.48 -6.92 -22.48
C GLY A 268 3.05 -8.10 -21.61
N ALA A 269 1.79 -8.17 -21.17
CA ALA A 269 1.33 -9.19 -20.23
C ALA A 269 0.93 -10.50 -20.91
N ASP A 270 1.41 -11.63 -20.37
CA ASP A 270 0.96 -12.97 -20.75
C ASP A 270 -0.34 -13.32 -20.00
N VAL A 271 -1.48 -13.03 -20.63
CA VAL A 271 -2.82 -13.20 -20.07
C VAL A 271 -3.50 -14.50 -20.53
N VAL A 272 -4.63 -14.85 -19.91
CA VAL A 272 -5.49 -15.92 -20.43
C VAL A 272 -6.22 -15.42 -21.69
N GLU A 273 -6.34 -16.29 -22.69
CA GLU A 273 -7.03 -15.98 -23.95
C GLU A 273 -8.45 -15.43 -23.70
N GLY A 274 -8.79 -14.33 -24.35
CA GLY A 274 -10.05 -13.62 -24.15
C GLY A 274 -10.03 -12.53 -23.07
N CYS A 275 -8.94 -12.40 -22.30
CA CYS A 275 -8.75 -11.28 -21.38
C CYS A 275 -8.69 -9.95 -22.15
N ARG A 276 -9.35 -8.92 -21.60
CA ARG A 276 -9.48 -7.60 -22.25
C ARG A 276 -8.62 -6.55 -21.57
N ALA A 277 -7.96 -5.70 -22.37
CA ALA A 277 -7.40 -4.44 -21.88
C ALA A 277 -8.54 -3.43 -21.63
N VAL A 278 -8.59 -2.84 -20.43
CA VAL A 278 -9.61 -1.88 -20.02
C VAL A 278 -8.96 -0.66 -19.36
N GLY A 279 -9.09 0.51 -19.97
CA GLY A 279 -8.52 1.74 -19.40
C GLY A 279 -9.42 2.36 -18.34
N PHE A 280 -8.84 3.10 -17.39
CA PHE A 280 -9.56 4.11 -16.63
C PHE A 280 -8.89 5.47 -16.77
N THR A 281 -9.69 6.53 -16.76
CA THR A 281 -9.22 7.93 -16.81
C THR A 281 -10.15 8.83 -16.02
N THR A 282 -9.61 9.88 -15.42
CA THR A 282 -10.37 10.98 -14.80
C THR A 282 -10.95 11.98 -15.80
N LEU A 283 -10.80 11.71 -17.10
CA LEU A 283 -11.34 12.46 -18.23
C LEU A 283 -12.49 11.69 -18.91
N THR A 284 -13.02 12.25 -20.01
CA THR A 284 -14.01 11.56 -20.86
C THR A 284 -13.43 10.25 -21.40
N PRO A 285 -14.04 9.09 -21.11
CA PRO A 285 -13.50 7.80 -21.51
C PRO A 285 -13.72 7.48 -23.00
N ALA A 286 -12.75 6.80 -23.60
CA ALA A 286 -12.91 6.16 -24.91
C ALA A 286 -13.67 4.83 -24.81
N ILE A 287 -13.80 4.11 -25.93
CA ILE A 287 -14.34 2.74 -25.95
C ILE A 287 -13.42 1.84 -25.12
N SER A 288 -14.01 0.90 -24.36
CA SER A 288 -13.27 0.02 -23.45
C SER A 288 -12.58 0.77 -22.30
N MET A 289 -13.15 1.89 -21.87
CA MET A 289 -12.68 2.62 -20.70
C MET A 289 -13.79 2.97 -19.71
N LEU A 290 -13.40 3.19 -18.47
CA LEU A 290 -14.19 3.91 -17.47
C LEU A 290 -13.64 5.34 -17.34
N GLY A 291 -14.51 6.31 -17.08
CA GLY A 291 -14.06 7.67 -16.83
C GLY A 291 -15.11 8.65 -16.37
N VAL A 292 -14.89 9.94 -16.58
CA VAL A 292 -15.74 11.02 -16.08
C VAL A 292 -16.38 11.79 -17.22
N VAL A 293 -17.70 11.96 -17.18
CA VAL A 293 -18.47 12.80 -18.10
C VAL A 293 -19.38 13.70 -17.27
N GLU A 294 -19.20 15.02 -17.38
CA GLU A 294 -20.06 16.03 -16.72
C GLU A 294 -20.28 15.77 -15.21
N GLY A 295 -19.21 15.34 -14.51
CA GLY A 295 -19.28 15.05 -13.07
C GLY A 295 -19.85 13.68 -12.69
N LEU A 296 -20.12 12.81 -13.67
CA LEU A 296 -20.55 11.43 -13.50
C LEU A 296 -19.40 10.47 -13.80
N LEU A 297 -19.23 9.44 -12.97
CA LEU A 297 -18.42 8.28 -13.28
C LEU A 297 -19.21 7.38 -14.23
N VAL A 298 -18.61 6.98 -15.34
CA VAL A 298 -19.29 6.20 -16.39
C VAL A 298 -18.47 5.00 -16.87
N ASP A 299 -19.17 3.94 -17.28
CA ASP A 299 -18.64 2.70 -17.84
C ASP A 299 -18.92 2.59 -19.34
N ARG A 300 -17.86 2.63 -20.15
CA ARG A 300 -17.87 2.33 -21.60
C ARG A 300 -17.12 1.04 -21.93
N ALA A 301 -16.89 0.18 -20.95
CA ALA A 301 -16.12 -1.04 -21.09
C ALA A 301 -16.97 -2.31 -20.98
N PHE A 302 -17.93 -2.36 -20.06
CA PHE A 302 -18.67 -3.59 -19.74
C PHE A 302 -20.17 -3.52 -20.07
N ILE A 303 -20.51 -2.78 -21.13
CA ILE A 303 -21.85 -2.74 -21.73
C ILE A 303 -21.81 -3.20 -23.19
N ALA A 304 -22.91 -3.75 -23.70
CA ALA A 304 -22.99 -4.24 -25.07
C ALA A 304 -22.88 -3.09 -26.09
N GLU A 305 -23.53 -1.96 -25.80
CA GLU A 305 -23.61 -0.77 -26.65
C GLU A 305 -22.43 0.20 -26.46
N ARG A 306 -21.27 -0.29 -25.97
CA ARG A 306 -20.08 0.52 -25.60
C ARG A 306 -19.54 1.46 -26.69
N LYS A 307 -19.90 1.21 -27.95
CA LYS A 307 -19.56 2.06 -29.08
C LYS A 307 -20.25 3.42 -28.98
N ASP A 308 -21.53 3.42 -28.60
CA ASP A 308 -22.42 4.57 -28.73
C ASP A 308 -23.02 5.01 -27.39
N SER A 309 -22.82 4.23 -26.31
CA SER A 309 -23.39 4.47 -24.98
C SER A 309 -22.36 4.39 -23.86
N ALA A 310 -22.72 4.89 -22.69
CA ALA A 310 -22.00 4.74 -21.43
C ALA A 310 -23.02 4.47 -20.31
N ALA A 311 -22.71 3.53 -19.41
CA ALA A 311 -23.53 3.30 -18.21
C ALA A 311 -23.09 4.26 -17.09
N GLU A 312 -24.04 4.95 -16.48
CA GLU A 312 -23.80 5.78 -15.31
C GLU A 312 -23.53 4.90 -14.08
N LEU A 313 -22.37 5.08 -13.46
CA LEU A 313 -22.00 4.37 -12.24
C LEU A 313 -22.41 5.18 -11.02
N ALA A 314 -21.93 6.41 -10.90
CA ALA A 314 -22.18 7.28 -9.74
C ALA A 314 -21.92 8.75 -10.09
N ALA A 315 -22.40 9.68 -9.26
CA ALA A 315 -21.95 11.07 -9.32
C ALA A 315 -20.64 11.23 -8.54
N MET A 316 -19.79 12.18 -8.94
CA MET A 316 -18.58 12.52 -8.16
C MET A 316 -18.89 12.91 -6.72
N ALA A 317 -20.05 13.53 -6.47
CA ALA A 317 -20.53 13.88 -5.14
C ALA A 317 -20.80 12.65 -4.25
N ASP A 318 -20.99 11.47 -4.84
CA ASP A 318 -21.15 10.22 -4.08
C ASP A 318 -19.84 9.74 -3.45
N LEU A 319 -18.68 10.31 -3.84
CA LEU A 319 -17.37 9.99 -3.26
C LEU A 319 -17.07 10.75 -1.96
N GLY A 320 -17.93 11.69 -1.58
CA GLY A 320 -17.79 12.51 -0.39
C GLY A 320 -17.78 14.02 -0.69
N PRO A 321 -17.60 14.86 0.35
CA PRO A 321 -17.66 16.32 0.23
C PRO A 321 -16.53 16.89 -0.64
N VAL A 322 -15.41 16.16 -0.74
CA VAL A 322 -14.30 16.46 -1.62
C VAL A 322 -14.02 15.19 -2.43
N ALA A 323 -13.93 15.32 -3.75
CA ALA A 323 -13.61 14.22 -4.66
C ALA A 323 -12.32 14.53 -5.42
N PRO A 324 -11.14 14.39 -4.79
CA PRO A 324 -9.86 14.61 -5.45
C PRO A 324 -9.68 13.72 -6.68
N ARG A 325 -8.91 14.20 -7.67
CA ARG A 325 -8.62 13.45 -8.91
C ARG A 325 -8.11 12.02 -8.64
N HIS A 326 -7.21 11.83 -7.69
CA HIS A 326 -6.71 10.48 -7.36
C HIS A 326 -7.77 9.59 -6.68
N MET A 327 -8.73 10.17 -5.94
CA MET A 327 -9.85 9.42 -5.35
C MET A 327 -10.81 8.97 -6.45
N VAL A 328 -11.08 9.85 -7.42
CA VAL A 328 -11.85 9.52 -8.63
C VAL A 328 -11.16 8.41 -9.42
N ALA A 329 -9.85 8.50 -9.62
CA ALA A 329 -9.06 7.45 -10.28
C ALA A 329 -9.16 6.10 -9.53
N ASN A 330 -8.99 6.09 -8.21
CA ASN A 330 -9.14 4.90 -7.38
C ASN A 330 -10.57 4.31 -7.47
N ALA A 331 -11.60 5.16 -7.46
CA ALA A 331 -12.99 4.76 -7.61
C ALA A 331 -13.28 4.13 -8.98
N LEU A 332 -12.75 4.71 -10.05
CA LEU A 332 -12.88 4.17 -11.41
C LEU A 332 -12.12 2.85 -11.58
N ALA A 333 -10.94 2.72 -11.00
CA ALA A 333 -10.19 1.47 -11.00
C ALA A 333 -10.92 0.36 -10.23
N ALA A 334 -11.43 0.66 -9.03
CA ALA A 334 -12.25 -0.27 -8.25
C ALA A 334 -13.54 -0.66 -8.99
N ALA A 335 -14.23 0.32 -9.59
CA ALA A 335 -15.40 0.07 -10.42
C ALA A 335 -15.07 -0.84 -11.61
N ALA A 336 -13.95 -0.61 -12.31
CA ALA A 336 -13.54 -1.44 -13.43
C ALA A 336 -13.31 -2.91 -13.01
N LEU A 337 -12.70 -3.15 -11.84
CA LEU A 337 -12.49 -4.50 -11.30
C LEU A 337 -13.81 -5.22 -11.04
N VAL A 338 -14.74 -4.57 -10.33
CA VAL A 338 -16.02 -5.21 -9.99
C VAL A 338 -16.94 -5.33 -11.21
N ARG A 339 -16.86 -4.40 -12.18
CA ARG A 339 -17.57 -4.51 -13.47
C ARG A 339 -17.02 -5.68 -14.29
N ALA A 340 -15.71 -5.93 -14.29
CA ALA A 340 -15.12 -7.12 -14.90
C ALA A 340 -15.56 -8.43 -14.22
N TYR A 341 -15.82 -8.37 -12.91
CA TYR A 341 -16.39 -9.49 -12.16
C TYR A 341 -17.85 -9.77 -12.53
N GLY A 342 -18.62 -8.71 -12.81
CA GLY A 342 -20.04 -8.77 -13.19
C GLY A 342 -20.97 -8.00 -12.25
N VAL A 343 -20.45 -7.14 -11.37
CA VAL A 343 -21.25 -6.34 -10.43
C VAL A 343 -21.99 -5.23 -11.17
N GLU A 344 -23.32 -5.12 -11.03
CA GLU A 344 -24.14 -4.12 -11.72
C GLU A 344 -23.86 -2.66 -11.30
N PRO A 345 -24.07 -1.65 -12.18
CA PRO A 345 -23.82 -0.24 -11.89
C PRO A 345 -24.48 0.28 -10.61
N GLN A 346 -25.68 -0.22 -10.28
CA GLN A 346 -26.39 0.16 -9.06
C GLN A 346 -25.62 -0.23 -7.79
N ALA A 347 -25.02 -1.42 -7.76
CA ALA A 347 -24.21 -1.89 -6.65
C ALA A 347 -22.88 -1.13 -6.58
N VAL A 348 -22.28 -0.77 -7.73
CA VAL A 348 -21.12 0.14 -7.77
C VAL A 348 -21.44 1.46 -7.08
N ARG A 349 -22.57 2.10 -7.43
CA ARG A 349 -23.02 3.34 -6.80
C ARG A 349 -23.17 3.19 -5.28
N GLN A 350 -23.84 2.14 -4.85
CA GLN A 350 -24.11 1.91 -3.44
C GLN A 350 -22.83 1.63 -2.66
N GLY A 351 -21.89 0.87 -3.23
CA GLY A 351 -20.57 0.63 -2.64
C GLY A 351 -19.77 1.91 -2.48
N LEU A 352 -19.78 2.80 -3.49
CA LEU A 352 -19.13 4.11 -3.38
C LEU A 352 -19.69 4.95 -2.23
N LYS A 353 -21.02 4.95 -2.05
CA LYS A 353 -21.69 5.66 -0.95
C LYS A 353 -21.43 5.04 0.42
N ASN A 354 -21.30 3.72 0.48
CA ASN A 354 -21.06 2.98 1.72
C ASN A 354 -19.59 3.03 2.15
N TYR A 355 -18.68 3.34 1.23
CA TYR A 355 -17.27 3.37 1.52
C TYR A 355 -16.93 4.51 2.48
N ILE A 356 -16.35 4.14 3.61
CA ILE A 356 -15.80 5.07 4.58
C ILE A 356 -14.28 5.08 4.39
N PRO A 357 -13.67 6.19 3.96
CA PRO A 357 -12.23 6.30 3.85
C PRO A 357 -11.56 6.00 5.19
N GLY A 358 -10.44 5.26 5.15
CA GLY A 358 -9.65 5.03 6.36
C GLY A 358 -9.12 6.33 6.96
N GLU A 359 -8.93 6.34 8.28
CA GLU A 359 -8.39 7.50 9.00
C GLU A 359 -7.06 8.00 8.39
N HIS A 360 -6.83 9.31 8.50
CA HIS A 360 -5.62 9.99 8.03
C HIS A 360 -5.37 9.92 6.52
N ARG A 361 -6.42 9.76 5.70
CA ARG A 361 -6.36 9.80 4.23
C ARG A 361 -7.30 10.88 3.68
N ILE A 362 -6.76 12.08 3.43
CA ILE A 362 -7.54 13.27 3.03
C ILE A 362 -8.83 13.40 3.85
N GLN A 363 -8.67 13.22 5.16
CA GLN A 363 -9.75 13.22 6.10
C GLN A 363 -10.10 14.66 6.43
N LEU A 364 -11.34 15.08 6.14
CA LEU A 364 -11.85 16.35 6.61
C LEU A 364 -12.00 16.28 8.14
N VAL A 365 -11.18 17.03 8.85
CA VAL A 365 -11.20 17.12 10.32
C VAL A 365 -12.22 18.16 10.76
N ALA A 366 -12.19 19.34 10.15
CA ALA A 366 -13.10 20.43 10.45
C ALA A 366 -13.27 21.36 9.24
N ARG A 367 -14.41 22.04 9.18
CA ARG A 367 -14.60 23.26 8.41
C ARG A 367 -14.87 24.39 9.38
N HIS A 368 -13.93 25.32 9.52
CA HIS A 368 -14.00 26.39 10.51
C HIS A 368 -13.58 27.72 9.88
N ASN A 369 -14.37 28.78 10.05
CA ASN A 369 -14.16 30.08 9.40
C ASN A 369 -13.98 29.99 7.86
N ASP A 370 -14.72 29.07 7.23
CA ASP A 370 -14.60 28.71 5.81
C ASP A 370 -13.20 28.23 5.37
N VAL A 371 -12.40 27.75 6.33
CA VAL A 371 -11.13 27.06 6.09
C VAL A 371 -11.35 25.56 6.23
N LEU A 372 -10.83 24.80 5.26
CA LEU A 372 -10.83 23.33 5.33
C LEU A 372 -9.59 22.84 6.07
N TRP A 373 -9.78 21.96 7.05
CA TRP A 373 -8.70 21.31 7.79
C TRP A 373 -8.63 19.84 7.41
N ILE A 374 -7.59 19.46 6.67
CA ILE A 374 -7.46 18.14 6.04
C ILE A 374 -6.29 17.38 6.62
N ASN A 375 -6.57 16.19 7.16
CA ASN A 375 -5.58 15.25 7.65
C ASN A 375 -5.24 14.21 6.59
N ASP A 376 -4.01 14.23 6.09
CA ASP A 376 -3.46 13.22 5.19
C ASP A 376 -2.08 12.75 5.68
N SER A 377 -1.95 12.47 7.00
CA SER A 377 -0.67 12.11 7.63
C SER A 377 0.01 10.88 7.02
N LYS A 378 -0.75 10.07 6.28
CA LYS A 378 -0.30 8.89 5.54
C LYS A 378 0.45 9.22 4.25
N ALA A 379 0.44 10.47 3.79
CA ALA A 379 1.30 10.94 2.70
C ALA A 379 2.77 11.03 3.14
N THR A 380 3.42 9.87 3.33
CA THR A 380 4.77 9.74 3.91
C THR A 380 5.90 9.82 2.88
N ASN A 381 5.61 10.17 1.62
CA ASN A 381 6.59 10.35 0.55
C ASN A 381 6.16 11.51 -0.38
N PRO A 382 7.07 12.07 -1.20
CA PRO A 382 6.76 13.21 -2.07
C PRO A 382 5.63 12.97 -3.04
N HIS A 383 5.55 11.78 -3.66
CA HIS A 383 4.49 11.48 -4.62
C HIS A 383 3.10 11.45 -3.97
N ALA A 384 2.98 10.88 -2.76
CA ALA A 384 1.72 10.87 -2.02
C ALA A 384 1.30 12.29 -1.61
N ALA A 385 2.25 13.12 -1.18
CA ALA A 385 1.98 14.51 -0.86
C ALA A 385 1.57 15.33 -2.11
N ALA A 386 2.20 15.10 -3.27
CA ALA A 386 1.80 15.72 -4.53
C ALA A 386 0.34 15.39 -4.90
N ALA A 387 -0.06 14.13 -4.74
CA ALA A 387 -1.42 13.69 -5.01
C ALA A 387 -2.45 14.37 -4.08
N SER A 388 -2.08 14.59 -2.82
CA SER A 388 -2.89 15.29 -1.81
C SER A 388 -2.99 16.79 -2.09
N LEU A 389 -1.85 17.44 -2.31
CA LEU A 389 -1.76 18.87 -2.66
C LEU A 389 -2.56 19.19 -3.92
N SER A 390 -2.53 18.29 -4.91
CA SER A 390 -3.27 18.44 -6.16
C SER A 390 -4.79 18.51 -5.99
N ALA A 391 -5.32 18.07 -4.84
CA ALA A 391 -6.74 18.06 -4.54
C ALA A 391 -7.31 19.44 -4.15
N PHE A 392 -6.45 20.39 -3.77
CA PHE A 392 -6.86 21.65 -3.19
C PHE A 392 -6.20 22.85 -3.90
N SER A 393 -6.86 24.00 -3.82
CA SER A 393 -6.35 25.30 -4.25
C SER A 393 -6.07 26.16 -3.01
N ASN A 394 -5.03 27.00 -3.05
CA ASN A 394 -4.63 27.88 -1.93
C ASN A 394 -4.39 27.11 -0.62
N VAL A 395 -3.24 26.42 -0.59
CA VAL A 395 -2.90 25.48 0.47
C VAL A 395 -1.90 26.09 1.44
N ILE A 396 -2.21 25.99 2.74
CA ILE A 396 -1.23 26.12 3.82
C ILE A 396 -0.79 24.70 4.18
N TRP A 397 0.44 24.37 3.78
CA TRP A 397 0.93 23.00 3.82
C TRP A 397 1.74 22.74 5.08
N ILE A 398 1.31 21.77 5.90
CA ILE A 398 2.10 21.29 7.04
C ILE A 398 2.91 20.08 6.56
N ALA A 399 4.24 20.21 6.58
CA ALA A 399 5.15 19.33 5.87
C ALA A 399 6.44 19.03 6.63
N GLY A 400 7.02 17.84 6.41
CA GLY A 400 8.32 17.45 6.95
C GLY A 400 8.29 16.24 7.87
N GLY A 401 9.49 15.86 8.31
CA GLY A 401 9.80 14.59 8.96
C GLY A 401 11.06 13.96 8.37
N LEU A 402 11.22 12.64 8.54
CA LEU A 402 12.39 11.92 8.04
C LEU A 402 12.31 11.67 6.52
N SER A 403 13.16 12.36 5.75
CA SER A 403 13.21 12.33 4.27
C SER A 403 13.63 10.98 3.66
N LYS A 404 14.42 10.15 4.37
CA LYS A 404 14.92 8.87 3.83
C LYS A 404 15.66 9.00 2.48
N GLY A 405 16.26 10.15 2.18
CA GLY A 405 17.08 10.36 0.97
C GLY A 405 16.29 10.70 -0.31
N VAL A 406 14.98 10.94 -0.23
CA VAL A 406 14.18 11.38 -1.38
C VAL A 406 14.36 12.87 -1.66
N SER A 407 14.37 13.25 -2.94
CA SER A 407 14.33 14.66 -3.33
C SER A 407 12.90 15.21 -3.33
N TYR A 408 12.77 16.48 -2.93
CA TYR A 408 11.51 17.23 -2.96
C TYR A 408 11.41 18.21 -4.14
N ASP A 409 12.41 18.22 -5.03
CA ASP A 409 12.53 19.22 -6.09
C ASP A 409 11.32 19.28 -7.03
N GLU A 410 10.96 18.14 -7.64
CA GLU A 410 9.80 18.10 -8.55
C GLU A 410 8.48 18.32 -7.80
N LEU A 411 8.34 17.79 -6.57
CA LEU A 411 7.17 18.05 -5.73
C LEU A 411 6.95 19.55 -5.54
N VAL A 412 7.97 20.28 -5.11
CA VAL A 412 7.82 21.72 -4.86
C VAL A 412 7.54 22.45 -6.17
N LYS A 413 8.29 22.14 -7.22
CA LYS A 413 8.15 22.79 -8.53
C LYS A 413 6.75 22.63 -9.13
N GLU A 414 6.15 21.45 -9.02
CA GLU A 414 4.80 21.18 -9.52
C GLU A 414 3.71 21.83 -8.66
N GLN A 415 3.94 21.95 -7.35
CA GLN A 415 2.92 22.41 -6.41
C GLN A 415 3.08 23.89 -6.01
N ALA A 416 4.17 24.57 -6.38
CA ALA A 416 4.46 25.95 -5.97
C ALA A 416 3.27 26.90 -6.18
N GLY A 417 2.60 26.82 -7.33
CA GLY A 417 1.51 27.73 -7.70
C GLY A 417 0.25 27.62 -6.84
N ARG A 418 0.11 26.59 -5.99
CA ARG A 418 -1.03 26.46 -5.06
C ARG A 418 -0.66 26.73 -3.61
N LEU A 419 0.62 26.85 -3.28
CA LEU A 419 1.07 27.01 -1.90
C LEU A 419 0.93 28.48 -1.47
N LYS A 420 0.11 28.72 -0.46
CA LYS A 420 0.02 30.03 0.22
C LYS A 420 1.13 30.18 1.26
N ALA A 421 1.46 29.10 1.96
CA ALA A 421 2.56 29.02 2.92
C ALA A 421 2.91 27.56 3.21
N VAL A 422 4.09 27.32 3.78
CA VAL A 422 4.50 26.02 4.30
C VAL A 422 4.90 26.13 5.76
N VAL A 423 4.34 25.27 6.61
CA VAL A 423 4.72 25.12 8.02
C VAL A 423 5.55 23.85 8.15
N LEU A 424 6.83 24.00 8.48
CA LEU A 424 7.76 22.90 8.55
C LEU A 424 7.75 22.23 9.94
N ILE A 425 7.62 20.91 9.93
CA ILE A 425 7.82 20.02 11.07
C ILE A 425 8.98 19.06 10.75
N GLY A 426 9.45 18.32 11.76
CA GLY A 426 10.52 17.34 11.63
C GLY A 426 11.85 17.77 12.23
N ALA A 427 12.70 16.80 12.55
CA ALA A 427 14.03 17.02 13.12
C ALA A 427 15.01 17.63 12.09
N ASP A 428 14.93 17.18 10.84
CA ASP A 428 15.68 17.74 9.71
C ASP A 428 14.72 18.29 8.65
N THR A 429 14.68 19.62 8.55
CA THR A 429 13.84 20.33 7.59
C THR A 429 14.63 20.84 6.38
N ALA A 430 15.95 20.66 6.34
CA ALA A 430 16.81 21.27 5.32
C ALA A 430 16.47 20.78 3.90
N PRO A 431 16.27 19.47 3.63
CA PRO A 431 15.99 19.01 2.26
C PRO A 431 14.74 19.65 1.65
N LEU A 432 13.64 19.75 2.41
CA LEU A 432 12.41 20.37 1.93
C LEU A 432 12.51 21.90 1.89
N SER A 433 13.11 22.53 2.90
CA SER A 433 13.34 23.98 2.92
C SER A 433 14.18 24.45 1.74
N ASP A 434 15.23 23.70 1.38
CA ASP A 434 16.11 24.06 0.27
C ASP A 434 15.45 23.80 -1.10
N ALA A 435 14.56 22.82 -1.21
CA ALA A 435 13.71 22.67 -2.40
C ALA A 435 12.72 23.85 -2.53
N LEU A 436 12.09 24.26 -1.43
CA LEU A 436 11.20 25.44 -1.37
C LEU A 436 11.92 26.72 -1.79
N LYS A 437 13.11 26.99 -1.24
CA LYS A 437 13.91 28.16 -1.65
C LYS A 437 14.26 28.16 -3.14
N ARG A 438 14.52 26.98 -3.72
CA ARG A 438 14.92 26.86 -5.13
C ARG A 438 13.75 27.02 -6.09
N HIS A 439 12.61 26.42 -5.80
CA HIS A 439 11.50 26.30 -6.76
C HIS A 439 10.25 27.10 -6.37
N ALA A 440 10.16 27.61 -5.15
CA ALA A 440 9.04 28.39 -4.64
C ALA A 440 9.51 29.53 -3.69
N PRO A 441 10.44 30.41 -4.11
CA PRO A 441 11.06 31.41 -3.24
C PRO A 441 10.08 32.43 -2.66
N ASP A 442 8.94 32.65 -3.32
CA ASP A 442 7.90 33.59 -2.90
C ASP A 442 6.92 32.99 -1.89
N VAL A 443 6.97 31.66 -1.65
CA VAL A 443 6.09 30.99 -0.69
C VAL A 443 6.65 31.18 0.73
N PRO A 444 5.92 31.82 1.65
CA PRO A 444 6.34 31.94 3.04
C PRO A 444 6.56 30.57 3.68
N VAL A 445 7.73 30.39 4.30
CA VAL A 445 8.09 29.17 5.02
C VAL A 445 8.22 29.49 6.51
N ILE A 446 7.35 28.89 7.32
CA ILE A 446 7.41 28.97 8.76
C ILE A 446 8.20 27.77 9.28
N GLY A 447 9.41 28.05 9.78
CA GLY A 447 10.22 27.06 10.49
C GLY A 447 9.87 26.97 11.97
N ARG A 448 10.60 26.12 12.70
CA ARG A 448 10.52 26.08 14.17
C ARG A 448 10.88 27.45 14.77
N SER A 449 10.10 27.91 15.74
CA SER A 449 10.49 29.04 16.58
C SER A 449 11.82 28.72 17.26
N LYS A 450 12.84 29.55 17.01
CA LYS A 450 14.11 29.53 17.75
C LYS A 450 13.83 30.00 19.19
N GLY A 451 13.48 29.08 20.08
CA GLY A 451 13.18 29.42 21.48
C GLY A 451 13.01 28.23 22.42
N ASP A 452 12.54 27.08 21.93
CA ASP A 452 12.16 25.95 22.82
C ASP A 452 13.32 24.99 23.16
N THR A 453 14.58 25.37 22.88
CA THR A 453 15.77 24.56 23.22
C THR A 453 16.73 25.22 24.19
N GLU A 454 16.48 26.46 24.65
CA GLU A 454 17.23 27.03 25.79
C GLU A 454 16.62 26.57 27.11
N ASN A 455 16.61 25.25 27.33
CA ASN A 455 16.66 24.62 28.65
C ASN A 455 16.81 23.09 28.54
N VAL A 456 17.79 22.62 27.78
CA VAL A 456 18.52 21.41 28.18
C VAL A 456 19.99 21.68 27.91
N GLN A 457 20.69 22.16 28.94
CA GLN A 457 22.13 22.03 29.00
C GLN A 457 22.48 20.59 28.67
N SER A 458 23.44 20.44 27.76
CA SER A 458 24.22 19.22 27.57
C SER A 458 24.59 18.63 28.94
N ALA A 459 23.85 17.63 29.39
CA ALA A 459 24.29 16.73 30.42
C ALA A 459 25.04 15.60 29.71
N GLU A 460 26.26 15.45 30.15
CA GLU A 460 27.23 14.46 29.73
C GLU A 460 26.66 13.04 29.79
N THR A 461 27.31 12.17 29.01
CA THR A 461 27.23 10.71 29.05
C THR A 461 26.99 10.17 30.46
N ASP A 462 25.89 9.44 30.67
CA ASP A 462 25.85 8.36 31.65
C ASP A 462 24.82 7.30 31.27
N ASP A 463 25.25 6.07 31.52
CA ASP A 463 24.67 4.77 31.24
C ASP A 463 23.42 4.50 32.12
N ALA A 464 22.22 4.45 31.52
CA ALA A 464 21.07 3.65 31.97
C ALA A 464 19.82 3.93 31.10
N GLY A 465 19.21 2.86 30.57
CA GLY A 465 18.07 2.91 29.67
C GLY A 465 16.85 3.70 30.21
N THR A 466 16.70 4.92 29.70
CA THR A 466 15.51 5.74 29.88
C THR A 466 14.81 5.92 28.53
N VAL A 467 13.56 5.47 28.46
CA VAL A 467 12.66 5.61 27.31
C VAL A 467 12.37 7.11 27.10
N PRO A 468 12.40 7.66 25.86
CA PRO A 468 12.04 9.06 25.64
C PRO A 468 10.57 9.29 26.01
N SER A 469 10.30 10.32 26.81
CA SER A 469 8.94 10.73 27.20
C SER A 469 8.09 11.15 25.97
N PRO A 470 6.76 10.92 25.94
CA PRO A 470 5.96 10.96 24.71
C PRO A 470 5.56 12.35 24.16
N ILE A 471 5.88 13.46 24.83
CA ILE A 471 5.14 14.75 24.70
C ILE A 471 5.65 15.68 23.56
N TYR A 472 6.65 15.25 22.76
CA TYR A 472 7.24 16.13 21.74
C TYR A 472 6.36 16.30 20.50
N GLY A 473 5.65 15.25 20.07
CA GLY A 473 4.90 15.25 18.81
C GLY A 473 3.65 16.12 18.86
N GLU A 474 2.87 15.98 19.93
CA GLU A 474 1.61 16.70 20.14
C GLU A 474 1.85 18.20 20.27
N THR A 475 2.88 18.59 21.03
CA THR A 475 3.27 20.00 21.19
C THR A 475 3.69 20.63 19.87
N VAL A 476 4.52 19.93 19.09
CA VAL A 476 4.96 20.37 17.76
C VAL A 476 3.75 20.54 16.83
N MET A 477 2.82 19.59 16.85
CA MET A 477 1.65 19.65 15.99
C MET A 477 0.70 20.79 16.38
N ALA A 478 0.49 21.01 17.68
CA ALA A 478 -0.29 22.13 18.19
C ALA A 478 0.30 23.48 17.74
N GLN A 479 1.63 23.65 17.82
CA GLN A 479 2.32 24.84 17.31
C GLN A 479 2.15 25.00 15.79
N ALA A 480 2.25 23.90 15.03
CA ALA A 480 2.08 23.94 13.58
C ALA A 480 0.64 24.32 13.17
N VAL A 481 -0.36 23.76 13.85
CA VAL A 481 -1.78 24.10 13.64
C VAL A 481 -2.06 25.56 14.01
N ALA A 482 -1.51 26.05 15.12
CA ALA A 482 -1.65 27.45 15.50
C ALA A 482 -1.01 28.41 14.48
N ALA A 483 0.19 28.09 13.98
CA ALA A 483 0.85 28.86 12.93
C ALA A 483 0.03 28.85 11.62
N ALA A 484 -0.48 27.68 11.22
CA ALA A 484 -1.33 27.57 10.04
C ALA A 484 -2.62 28.39 10.18
N ALA A 485 -3.25 28.39 11.36
CA ALA A 485 -4.45 29.16 11.64
C ALA A 485 -4.24 30.68 11.47
N GLN A 486 -3.07 31.20 11.87
CA GLN A 486 -2.74 32.62 11.72
C GLN A 486 -2.54 33.04 10.26
N LEU A 487 -2.17 32.11 9.38
CA LEU A 487 -1.95 32.35 7.96
C LEU A 487 -3.22 32.14 7.13
N ALA A 488 -4.18 31.38 7.64
CA ALA A 488 -5.39 30.98 6.93
C ALA A 488 -6.37 32.14 6.74
N SER A 489 -7.05 32.13 5.61
CA SER A 489 -8.14 33.04 5.26
C SER A 489 -9.33 32.23 4.72
N PRO A 490 -10.56 32.77 4.78
CA PRO A 490 -11.73 32.10 4.23
C PRO A 490 -11.49 31.60 2.79
N GLY A 491 -11.82 30.33 2.53
CA GLY A 491 -11.58 29.65 1.26
C GLY A 491 -10.25 28.89 1.16
N ASP A 492 -9.33 29.03 2.12
CA ASP A 492 -8.06 28.29 2.15
C ASP A 492 -8.25 26.84 2.63
N THR A 493 -7.24 26.02 2.33
CA THR A 493 -7.10 24.68 2.91
C THR A 493 -5.82 24.58 3.74
N VAL A 494 -5.94 24.19 5.01
CA VAL A 494 -4.80 23.71 5.82
C VAL A 494 -4.68 22.21 5.61
N LEU A 495 -3.57 21.79 4.99
CA LEU A 495 -3.32 20.40 4.61
C LEU A 495 -2.13 19.82 5.36
N MET A 496 -2.38 18.78 6.15
CA MET A 496 -1.34 17.97 6.77
C MET A 496 -0.97 16.79 5.87
N ALA A 497 -0.02 17.00 4.94
CA ALA A 497 0.47 16.01 3.97
C ALA A 497 2.01 15.95 3.99
N PRO A 498 2.62 15.25 4.97
CA PRO A 498 3.99 15.51 5.42
C PRO A 498 5.11 15.28 4.40
N ALA A 499 4.87 14.54 3.31
CA ALA A 499 5.84 14.09 2.32
C ALA A 499 7.01 13.26 2.88
N ALA A 500 6.99 12.92 4.17
CA ALA A 500 8.07 12.28 4.89
C ALA A 500 7.56 11.32 5.99
N ALA A 501 8.43 10.41 6.43
CA ALA A 501 8.14 9.50 7.53
C ALA A 501 8.07 10.24 8.87
N SER A 502 7.33 9.68 9.83
CA SER A 502 6.98 10.34 11.11
C SER A 502 7.92 10.05 12.29
N MET A 503 8.82 9.07 12.14
CA MET A 503 9.52 8.40 13.24
C MET A 503 10.54 9.28 13.98
N ASP A 504 10.78 10.49 13.51
CA ASP A 504 11.67 11.47 14.12
C ASP A 504 11.01 12.28 15.25
N GLN A 505 9.68 12.41 15.25
CA GLN A 505 8.92 13.16 16.25
C GLN A 505 7.68 12.42 16.79
N PHE A 506 7.24 11.36 16.11
CA PHE A 506 6.02 10.63 16.42
C PHE A 506 6.28 9.12 16.36
N SER A 507 5.58 8.36 17.20
CA SER A 507 5.67 6.89 17.23
C SER A 507 5.14 6.20 15.95
N SER A 508 4.26 6.88 15.20
CA SER A 508 3.72 6.39 13.93
C SER A 508 3.06 7.52 13.12
N TYR A 509 2.70 7.25 11.87
CA TYR A 509 1.92 8.20 11.09
C TYR A 509 0.52 8.41 11.70
N ALA A 510 -0.06 7.38 12.30
CA ALA A 510 -1.37 7.46 12.96
C ALA A 510 -1.30 8.43 14.14
N HIS A 511 -0.32 8.26 15.02
CA HIS A 511 -0.08 9.20 16.12
C HIS A 511 0.11 10.65 15.62
N ARG A 512 0.87 10.86 14.53
CA ARG A 512 1.00 12.19 13.90
C ARG A 512 -0.33 12.76 13.40
N GLY A 513 -1.18 11.89 12.83
CA GLY A 513 -2.52 12.25 12.35
C GLY A 513 -3.48 12.56 13.49
N ASP A 514 -3.45 11.79 14.57
CA ASP A 514 -4.23 12.00 15.78
C ASP A 514 -3.86 13.32 16.44
N ALA A 515 -2.56 13.61 16.57
CA ALA A 515 -2.07 14.88 17.10
C ALA A 515 -2.59 16.09 16.28
N PHE A 516 -2.72 15.95 14.95
CA PHE A 516 -3.30 16.99 14.12
C PHE A 516 -4.81 17.14 14.34
N ILE A 517 -5.53 16.02 14.43
CA ILE A 517 -6.97 16.02 14.72
C ILE A 517 -7.25 16.73 16.04
N GLU A 518 -6.55 16.33 17.10
CA GLU A 518 -6.73 16.91 18.44
C GLU A 518 -6.36 18.40 18.48
N ALA A 519 -5.25 18.80 17.83
CA ALA A 519 -4.87 20.22 17.75
C ALA A 519 -5.92 21.07 17.01
N VAL A 520 -6.50 20.55 15.93
CA VAL A 520 -7.58 21.24 15.19
C VAL A 520 -8.86 21.32 16.02
N ARG A 521 -9.24 20.24 16.72
CA ARG A 521 -10.39 20.25 17.64
C ARG A 521 -10.23 21.30 18.73
N GLY A 522 -9.07 21.33 19.39
CA GLY A 522 -8.76 22.32 20.42
C GLY A 522 -8.81 23.76 19.90
N LEU A 523 -8.36 24.02 18.67
CA LEU A 523 -8.47 25.33 18.02
C LEU A 523 -9.94 25.75 17.80
N VAL A 524 -10.77 24.84 17.31
CA VAL A 524 -12.20 25.12 17.02
C VAL A 524 -12.97 25.35 18.32
N GLU A 525 -12.76 24.52 19.33
CA GLU A 525 -13.43 24.62 20.63
C GLU A 525 -13.00 25.87 21.41
N GLY A 526 -11.70 26.19 21.41
CA GLY A 526 -11.17 27.37 22.10
C GLY A 526 -11.67 28.70 21.52
N GLN A 527 -11.94 28.76 20.22
CA GLN A 527 -12.49 29.96 19.58
C GLN A 527 -14.00 30.12 19.77
N ALA A 528 -14.74 29.02 19.93
CA ALA A 528 -16.17 29.07 20.24
C ALA A 528 -16.43 29.69 21.63
N GLN A 529 -15.55 29.43 22.62
CA GLN A 529 -15.67 30.01 23.96
C GLN A 529 -15.34 31.51 24.00
N THR A 530 -14.44 32.01 23.16
CA THR A 530 -14.09 33.45 23.09
C THR A 530 -15.09 34.31 22.31
N GLY A 531 -16.05 33.70 21.61
CA GLY A 531 -17.07 34.42 20.81
C GLY A 531 -18.40 34.65 21.53
N GLU A 532 -18.58 34.09 22.74
CA GLU A 532 -19.78 34.26 23.58
C GLU A 532 -19.59 35.26 24.74
N GLU A 533 -18.42 35.89 24.87
CA GLU A 533 -18.16 37.06 25.73
C GLU A 533 -18.24 38.37 24.93
#